data_AF-A0A0F9C6Q4-F1
#
_entry.id   AF-A0A0F9C6Q4-F1
#
_cell.length_a   1.000
_cell.length_b   1.000
_cell.length_c   1.000
_cell.angle_alpha   90.00
_cell.angle_beta   90.00
_cell.angle_gamma   90.00
#
_symmetry.space_group_name_H-M   'P 1'
#
loop_
_entity.id
_entity.type
_entity.pdbx_description
1 polymer ?
#
loop_
_entity_poly.entity_id
_entity_poly.type
_entity_poly.pdbx_seq_one_letter_code
_entity_poly.pdbx_strand_id
1 'polypeptide(L)'
;HFEGLHAYATSGGFDVANLYDSPGDDQFYGSPTEGALWGDGFYNRGKNFDEVYGHADAGGTDVANLYDSDGDDNFTGSPTFSELSGEGYLNQALQFDSVHAHGTEGIDVAKLFDSPGDDTFYADPTIGALYGDGFYNRAKHFDGVHAYATADGHDTATLVDSPGDDTFYADPTAGALYGAGFYNRAKYFEEVHAQAGSNGNDVAELHDSPSVDLLEAESDWARLSNAAVDFLYEASGFNRVRATAGTPGDTKKIALVSPLLFDLELDGPWQDS
;
A
#
# COMPACT_ATOMS: atom_id res chain seq x y z
N HIS A 1 11.61 37.74 15.39
CA HIS A 1 11.97 36.53 14.63
C HIS A 1 12.83 35.67 15.52
N PHE A 2 12.36 34.47 15.83
CA PHE A 2 13.17 33.43 16.45
C PHE A 2 13.52 32.45 15.33
N GLU A 3 14.77 32.02 15.25
CA GLU A 3 15.21 31.06 14.24
C GLU A 3 14.74 29.63 14.57
N GLY A 4 14.37 29.38 15.83
CA GLY A 4 13.70 28.14 16.22
C GLY A 4 12.98 28.20 17.57
N LEU A 5 12.02 27.30 17.74
CA LEU A 5 11.22 27.07 18.94
C LEU A 5 11.46 25.64 19.43
N HIS A 6 11.73 25.48 20.72
CA HIS A 6 11.81 24.17 21.38
C HIS A 6 10.82 24.10 22.54
N ALA A 7 9.89 23.15 22.47
CA ALA A 7 8.93 22.85 23.52
C ALA A 7 9.21 21.46 24.11
N TYR A 8 9.05 21.33 25.43
CA TYR A 8 9.27 20.08 26.16
C TYR A 8 8.07 19.83 27.06
N ALA A 9 7.40 18.69 26.89
CA ALA A 9 6.44 18.17 27.84
C ALA A 9 7.20 17.42 28.95
N THR A 10 7.05 17.87 30.20
CA THR A 10 7.86 17.34 31.34
C THR A 10 7.09 17.10 32.61
N SER A 11 5.84 17.56 32.70
CA SER A 11 5.07 17.55 33.95
C SER A 11 4.13 16.34 34.07
N GLY A 12 4.18 15.41 33.11
CA GLY A 12 3.22 14.32 32.96
C GLY A 12 1.83 14.83 32.58
N GLY A 13 0.97 13.92 32.17
CA GLY A 13 -0.34 14.26 31.58
C GLY A 13 -0.39 13.79 30.13
N PHE A 14 -1.44 14.20 29.43
CA PHE A 14 -1.56 14.01 28.00
C PHE A 14 -1.24 15.34 27.32
N ASP A 15 -0.14 15.39 26.60
CA ASP A 15 0.46 16.58 26.02
C ASP A 15 0.40 16.52 24.49
N VAL A 16 -0.04 17.63 23.87
CA VAL A 16 -0.18 17.75 22.41
C VAL A 16 0.65 18.90 21.86
N ALA A 17 1.40 18.67 20.77
CA ALA A 17 2.09 19.69 20.01
C ALA A 17 1.45 19.90 18.62
N ASN A 18 1.22 21.14 18.24
CA ASN A 18 0.81 21.52 16.88
C ASN A 18 1.92 22.37 16.25
N LEU A 19 2.45 21.92 15.12
CA LEU A 19 3.53 22.56 14.37
C LEU A 19 2.97 22.98 13.00
N TYR A 20 3.19 24.24 12.61
CA TYR A 20 2.68 24.81 11.37
C TYR A 20 3.83 25.19 10.44
N ASP A 21 3.62 24.94 9.15
CA ASP A 21 4.53 25.16 8.03
C ASP A 21 4.71 26.65 7.68
N SER A 22 5.47 26.87 6.63
CA SER A 22 5.66 28.14 5.93
C SER A 22 5.08 28.04 4.51
N PRO A 23 4.96 29.16 3.77
CA PRO A 23 4.50 29.11 2.38
C PRO A 23 5.45 28.48 1.35
N GLY A 24 6.50 27.78 1.79
CA GLY A 24 7.50 27.15 0.93
C GLY A 24 7.74 25.71 1.35
N ASP A 25 8.60 24.99 0.63
CA ASP A 25 8.79 23.56 0.87
C ASP A 25 9.31 23.26 2.29
N ASP A 26 8.53 22.50 3.04
CA ASP A 26 8.72 22.19 4.43
C ASP A 26 8.92 20.69 4.68
N GLN A 27 9.46 20.38 5.86
CA GLN A 27 9.80 19.02 6.27
C GLN A 27 9.28 18.75 7.67
N PHE A 28 8.47 17.70 7.81
CA PHE A 28 8.04 17.17 9.09
C PHE A 28 8.79 15.88 9.43
N TYR A 29 9.20 15.77 10.69
CA TYR A 29 9.74 14.59 11.32
C TYR A 29 8.88 14.26 12.52
N GLY A 30 8.39 13.02 12.62
CA GLY A 30 7.70 12.50 13.80
C GLY A 30 8.31 11.18 14.24
N SER A 31 8.55 11.02 15.54
CA SER A 31 8.95 9.75 16.16
C SER A 31 8.26 9.61 17.52
N PRO A 32 8.38 8.48 18.23
CA PRO A 32 7.76 8.31 19.55
C PRO A 32 8.24 9.31 20.61
N THR A 33 9.39 9.96 20.39
CA THR A 33 10.01 10.83 21.39
C THR A 33 10.04 12.30 21.00
N GLU A 34 9.88 12.61 19.71
CA GLU A 34 9.93 13.98 19.23
C GLU A 34 9.24 14.20 17.90
N GLY A 35 8.77 15.43 17.73
CA GLY A 35 8.29 15.95 16.47
C GLY A 35 9.00 17.24 16.11
N ALA A 36 9.32 17.42 14.84
CA ALA A 36 9.95 18.64 14.35
C ALA A 36 9.41 19.01 12.97
N LEU A 37 9.19 20.30 12.74
CA LEU A 37 8.77 20.87 11.47
C LEU A 37 9.68 22.04 11.11
N TRP A 38 10.21 22.07 9.89
CA TRP A 38 11.15 23.10 9.47
C TRP A 38 11.13 23.35 7.96
N GLY A 39 11.52 24.57 7.60
CA GLY A 39 11.75 25.03 6.23
C GLY A 39 12.53 26.33 6.23
N ASP A 40 12.30 27.19 5.24
CA ASP A 40 13.07 28.42 5.10
C ASP A 40 12.78 29.40 6.26
N GLY A 41 13.80 29.63 7.08
CA GLY A 41 13.75 30.64 8.14
C GLY A 41 13.03 30.24 9.43
N PHE A 42 12.64 28.97 9.62
CA PHE A 42 12.10 28.49 10.89
C PHE A 42 12.45 27.02 11.21
N TYR A 43 12.41 26.69 12.50
CA TYR A 43 12.56 25.33 13.01
C TYR A 43 11.74 25.18 14.29
N ASN A 44 10.71 24.34 14.27
CA ASN A 44 9.87 24.06 15.43
C ASN A 44 10.11 22.63 15.90
N ARG A 45 10.39 22.40 17.19
CA ARG A 45 10.57 21.05 17.75
C ARG A 45 9.83 20.89 19.07
N GLY A 46 9.05 19.83 19.18
CA GLY A 46 8.45 19.32 20.41
C GLY A 46 9.13 18.03 20.86
N LYS A 47 9.33 17.85 22.16
CA LYS A 47 9.81 16.59 22.76
C LYS A 47 8.91 16.09 23.86
N ASN A 48 8.78 14.76 23.94
CA ASN A 48 8.02 14.02 24.94
C ASN A 48 6.52 14.36 24.97
N PHE A 49 5.96 14.79 23.83
CA PHE A 49 4.52 14.95 23.67
C PHE A 49 3.91 13.59 23.33
N ASP A 50 2.72 13.30 23.85
CA ASP A 50 1.98 12.08 23.50
C ASP A 50 1.47 12.16 22.06
N GLU A 51 1.12 13.36 21.59
CA GLU A 51 0.73 13.58 20.19
C GLU A 51 1.45 14.77 19.56
N VAL A 52 1.90 14.60 18.32
CA VAL A 52 2.45 15.69 17.50
C VAL A 52 1.71 15.75 16.16
N TYR A 53 1.20 16.94 15.86
CA TYR A 53 0.54 17.27 14.60
C TYR A 53 1.41 18.24 13.81
N GLY A 54 1.88 17.82 12.63
CA GLY A 54 2.45 18.71 11.61
C GLY A 54 1.36 19.15 10.62
N HIS A 55 1.28 20.44 10.32
CA HIS A 55 0.30 21.03 9.39
C HIS A 55 1.02 21.66 8.20
N ALA A 56 0.70 21.22 6.98
CA ALA A 56 1.19 21.72 5.69
C ALA A 56 0.08 22.51 4.95
N ASP A 57 -0.42 23.58 5.57
CA ASP A 57 -1.59 24.34 5.08
C ASP A 57 -1.22 25.68 4.41
N ALA A 58 0.05 26.10 4.46
CA ALA A 58 0.52 27.37 3.91
C ALA A 58 1.02 27.25 2.46
N GLY A 59 1.13 26.02 1.95
CA GLY A 59 1.53 25.66 0.59
C GLY A 59 3.02 25.46 0.46
N GLY A 60 3.44 24.75 -0.58
CA GLY A 60 4.80 24.24 -0.72
C GLY A 60 4.73 22.89 -1.43
N THR A 61 5.85 22.18 -1.51
CA THR A 61 5.85 20.73 -1.71
C THR A 61 6.47 20.10 -0.47
N ASP A 62 5.61 19.66 0.43
CA ASP A 62 5.95 19.34 1.80
C ASP A 62 6.12 17.83 2.00
N VAL A 63 7.10 17.45 2.82
CA VAL A 63 7.42 16.04 3.06
C VAL A 63 7.40 15.72 4.55
N ALA A 64 6.66 14.68 4.93
CA ALA A 64 6.68 14.12 6.28
C ALA A 64 7.42 12.78 6.34
N ASN A 65 8.28 12.62 7.33
CA ASN A 65 8.92 11.35 7.68
C ASN A 65 8.46 10.95 9.09
N LEU A 66 7.72 9.86 9.19
CA LEU A 66 7.19 9.32 10.44
C LEU A 66 7.95 8.03 10.77
N TYR A 67 8.42 7.90 12.00
CA TYR A 67 9.17 6.76 12.52
C TYR A 67 8.37 6.11 13.64
N ASP A 68 8.35 4.79 13.61
CA ASP A 68 7.64 3.92 14.53
C ASP A 68 8.36 3.79 15.89
N SER A 69 7.85 2.89 16.73
CA SER A 69 8.48 2.44 17.96
C SER A 69 9.14 1.07 17.78
N ASP A 70 9.70 0.48 18.83
CA ASP A 70 10.20 -0.90 18.78
C ASP A 70 9.05 -1.94 18.93
N GLY A 71 7.79 -1.48 19.02
CA GLY A 71 6.59 -2.30 19.26
C GLY A 71 5.66 -2.32 18.05
N ASP A 72 4.49 -2.97 18.19
CA ASP A 72 3.54 -3.05 17.09
C ASP A 72 2.91 -1.67 16.79
N ASP A 73 3.14 -1.16 15.58
CA ASP A 73 2.71 0.16 15.15
C ASP A 73 1.67 0.12 14.01
N ASN A 74 0.86 1.17 13.92
CA ASN A 74 -0.17 1.34 12.90
C ASN A 74 0.05 2.63 12.12
N PHE A 75 0.20 2.50 10.81
CA PHE A 75 0.21 3.61 9.86
C PHE A 75 -1.12 3.69 9.11
N THR A 76 -1.70 4.89 9.02
CA THR A 76 -2.79 5.20 8.10
C THR A 76 -2.36 6.35 7.20
N GLY A 77 -2.39 6.17 5.89
CA GLY A 77 -2.12 7.22 4.91
C GLY A 77 -3.32 7.46 4.00
N SER A 78 -3.69 8.71 3.79
CA SER A 78 -4.72 9.17 2.85
C SER A 78 -4.22 10.40 2.09
N PRO A 79 -4.94 10.90 1.08
CA PRO A 79 -4.54 12.11 0.35
C PRO A 79 -4.46 13.37 1.22
N THR A 80 -5.20 13.41 2.34
CA THR A 80 -5.34 14.64 3.16
C THR A 80 -4.62 14.57 4.50
N PHE A 81 -4.27 13.36 4.95
CA PHE A 81 -3.56 13.16 6.20
C PHE A 81 -2.87 11.80 6.23
N SER A 82 -1.84 11.72 7.04
CA SER A 82 -1.21 10.47 7.45
C SER A 82 -0.98 10.45 8.95
N GLU A 83 -1.05 9.27 9.56
CA GLU A 83 -0.92 9.06 10.99
C GLU A 83 -0.12 7.80 11.26
N LEU A 84 0.89 7.90 12.13
CA LEU A 84 1.64 6.77 12.66
C LEU A 84 1.48 6.75 14.19
N SER A 85 1.05 5.61 14.73
CA SER A 85 0.75 5.46 16.15
C SER A 85 1.11 4.09 16.69
N GLY A 86 1.46 4.05 17.97
CA GLY A 86 1.76 2.85 18.74
C GLY A 86 1.52 3.05 20.22
N GLU A 87 2.21 2.29 21.06
CA GLU A 87 2.07 2.42 22.51
C GLU A 87 2.59 3.79 22.99
N GLY A 88 1.66 4.66 23.38
CA GLY A 88 1.98 5.92 24.06
C GLY A 88 2.42 7.07 23.15
N TYR A 89 2.26 6.97 21.83
CA TYR A 89 2.53 8.08 20.92
C TYR A 89 1.63 8.08 19.68
N LEU A 90 1.42 9.27 19.11
CA LEU A 90 0.80 9.48 17.81
C LEU A 90 1.49 10.65 17.09
N ASN A 91 1.91 10.42 15.85
CA ASN A 91 2.40 11.47 14.95
C ASN A 91 1.47 11.59 13.75
N GLN A 92 0.91 12.77 13.53
CA GLN A 92 0.01 13.05 12.42
C GLN A 92 0.60 14.13 11.50
N ALA A 93 0.61 13.86 10.20
CA ALA A 93 0.98 14.76 9.13
C ALA A 93 -0.28 15.16 8.35
N LEU A 94 -0.66 16.43 8.39
CA LEU A 94 -1.87 16.96 7.75
C LEU A 94 -1.49 17.73 6.48
N GLN A 95 -2.14 17.42 5.36
CA GLN A 95 -1.97 18.07 4.04
C GLN A 95 -0.58 17.99 3.40
N PHE A 96 0.30 17.11 3.86
CA PHE A 96 1.62 16.91 3.24
C PHE A 96 1.49 16.23 1.87
N ASP A 97 2.18 16.75 0.85
CA ASP A 97 2.22 16.15 -0.49
C ASP A 97 2.86 14.75 -0.50
N SER A 98 3.79 14.51 0.41
CA SER A 98 4.47 13.22 0.52
C SER A 98 4.68 12.80 1.97
N VAL A 99 4.25 11.59 2.31
CA VAL A 99 4.47 10.99 3.63
C VAL A 99 5.22 9.66 3.51
N HIS A 100 6.24 9.52 4.33
CA HIS A 100 7.02 8.30 4.47
C HIS A 100 6.93 7.79 5.90
N ALA A 101 6.26 6.67 6.11
CA ALA A 101 6.30 5.92 7.36
C ALA A 101 7.44 4.89 7.31
N HIS A 102 8.17 4.77 8.40
CA HIS A 102 9.32 3.90 8.58
C HIS A 102 9.04 2.96 9.74
N GLY A 103 8.91 1.66 9.43
CA GLY A 103 8.87 0.56 10.39
C GLY A 103 10.28 0.04 10.73
N THR A 104 10.41 -0.57 11.90
CA THR A 104 11.67 -1.06 12.47
C THR A 104 11.50 -2.45 13.10
N GLU A 105 11.14 -2.54 14.38
CA GLU A 105 10.83 -3.77 15.11
C GLU A 105 9.35 -3.78 15.48
N GLY A 106 8.76 -4.97 15.65
CA GLY A 106 7.32 -5.09 15.89
C GLY A 106 6.63 -5.84 14.76
N ILE A 107 5.31 -5.95 14.83
CA ILE A 107 4.46 -6.40 13.73
C ILE A 107 3.62 -5.19 13.29
N ASP A 108 4.09 -4.52 12.25
CA ASP A 108 3.54 -3.23 11.85
C ASP A 108 2.53 -3.37 10.71
N VAL A 109 1.47 -2.54 10.78
CA VAL A 109 0.41 -2.54 9.76
C VAL A 109 0.18 -1.15 9.19
N ALA A 110 0.24 -1.04 7.87
CA ALA A 110 -0.09 0.14 7.10
C ALA A 110 -1.44 -0.01 6.37
N LYS A 111 -2.27 1.04 6.43
CA LYS A 111 -3.48 1.19 5.62
C LYS A 111 -3.35 2.44 4.76
N LEU A 112 -3.43 2.27 3.45
CA LEU A 112 -3.30 3.37 2.48
C LEU A 112 -4.63 3.53 1.73
N PHE A 113 -5.14 4.75 1.66
CA PHE A 113 -6.39 5.10 1.00
C PHE A 113 -6.14 6.00 -0.20
N ASP A 114 -6.87 5.74 -1.26
CA ASP A 114 -6.87 6.42 -2.54
C ASP A 114 -7.49 7.82 -2.48
N SER A 115 -7.41 8.50 -3.62
CA SER A 115 -8.06 9.76 -3.95
C SER A 115 -9.22 9.51 -4.93
N PRO A 116 -10.07 10.51 -5.22
CA PRO A 116 -11.11 10.38 -6.25
C PRO A 116 -10.61 10.34 -7.71
N GLY A 117 -9.29 10.25 -7.95
CA GLY A 117 -8.69 10.17 -9.27
C GLY A 117 -8.00 8.83 -9.46
N ASP A 118 -7.47 8.58 -10.66
CA ASP A 118 -6.77 7.32 -10.94
C ASP A 118 -5.47 7.22 -10.12
N ASP A 119 -5.40 6.22 -9.24
CA ASP A 119 -4.33 6.01 -8.29
C ASP A 119 -3.51 4.75 -8.60
N THR A 120 -2.27 4.74 -8.13
CA THR A 120 -1.37 3.59 -8.27
C THR A 120 -0.88 3.10 -6.91
N PHE A 121 -1.08 1.81 -6.65
CA PHE A 121 -0.43 1.09 -5.56
C PHE A 121 0.74 0.26 -6.08
N TYR A 122 1.90 0.40 -5.45
CA TYR A 122 3.04 -0.48 -5.64
C TYR A 122 3.43 -1.09 -4.29
N ALA A 123 3.63 -2.39 -4.23
CA ALA A 123 4.19 -3.02 -3.05
C ALA A 123 5.13 -4.19 -3.35
N ASP A 124 6.23 -4.24 -2.61
CA ASP A 124 7.18 -5.34 -2.53
C ASP A 124 7.36 -5.73 -1.04
N PRO A 125 8.19 -6.72 -0.68
CA PRO A 125 8.37 -7.12 0.72
C PRO A 125 8.92 -6.04 1.66
N THR A 126 9.44 -4.93 1.12
CA THR A 126 10.12 -3.87 1.87
C THR A 126 9.40 -2.53 1.82
N ILE A 127 8.53 -2.29 0.82
CA ILE A 127 7.77 -1.06 0.70
C ILE A 127 6.36 -1.31 0.21
N GLY A 128 5.43 -0.47 0.65
CA GLY A 128 4.12 -0.30 0.01
C GLY A 128 3.84 1.19 -0.15
N ALA A 129 3.49 1.61 -1.36
CA ALA A 129 3.26 3.01 -1.70
C ALA A 129 1.99 3.18 -2.53
N LEU A 130 1.12 4.09 -2.10
CA LEU A 130 -0.08 4.49 -2.82
C LEU A 130 0.03 5.97 -3.16
N TYR A 131 -0.18 6.31 -4.42
CA TYR A 131 0.03 7.66 -4.93
C TYR A 131 -0.84 7.96 -6.14
N GLY A 132 -1.13 9.25 -6.32
CA GLY A 132 -1.84 9.80 -7.47
C GLY A 132 -1.63 11.31 -7.55
N ASP A 133 -2.63 12.03 -8.06
CA ASP A 133 -2.53 13.48 -8.19
C ASP A 133 -2.49 14.16 -6.82
N GLY A 134 -1.39 14.86 -6.53
CA GLY A 134 -1.24 15.67 -5.32
C GLY A 134 -0.95 14.92 -4.02
N PHE A 135 -0.72 13.60 -4.03
CA PHE A 135 -0.29 12.90 -2.83
C PHE A 135 0.61 11.68 -3.11
N TYR A 136 1.47 11.36 -2.14
CA TYR A 136 2.31 10.16 -2.14
C TYR A 136 2.44 9.62 -0.71
N ASN A 137 1.87 8.45 -0.43
CA ASN A 137 1.98 7.79 0.87
C ASN A 137 2.80 6.51 0.73
N ARG A 138 3.86 6.36 1.52
CA ARG A 138 4.74 5.18 1.49
C ARG A 138 5.03 4.65 2.88
N ALA A 139 4.66 3.40 3.11
CA ALA A 139 5.08 2.59 4.25
C ALA A 139 6.36 1.81 3.88
N LYS A 140 7.38 1.85 4.73
CA LYS A 140 8.66 1.15 4.54
C LYS A 140 8.87 0.17 5.68
N HIS A 141 9.16 -1.08 5.34
CA HIS A 141 9.43 -2.18 6.28
C HIS A 141 8.27 -2.50 7.23
N PHE A 142 7.03 -2.30 6.80
CA PHE A 142 5.84 -2.76 7.52
C PHE A 142 5.56 -4.22 7.15
N ASP A 143 5.22 -5.07 8.13
CA ASP A 143 4.88 -6.48 7.90
C ASP A 143 3.60 -6.64 7.08
N GLY A 144 2.65 -5.71 7.22
CA GLY A 144 1.40 -5.72 6.46
C GLY A 144 1.09 -4.38 5.83
N VAL A 145 0.91 -4.33 4.50
CA VAL A 145 0.41 -3.15 3.80
C VAL A 145 -0.92 -3.46 3.13
N HIS A 146 -1.93 -2.67 3.44
CA HIS A 146 -3.26 -2.76 2.84
C HIS A 146 -3.59 -1.44 2.12
N ALA A 147 -3.68 -1.49 0.79
CA ALA A 147 -4.20 -0.38 0.01
C ALA A 147 -5.70 -0.57 -0.29
N TYR A 148 -6.42 0.54 -0.32
CA TYR A 148 -7.87 0.59 -0.53
C TYR A 148 -8.17 1.59 -1.65
N ALA A 149 -8.73 1.09 -2.75
CA ALA A 149 -9.37 1.86 -3.83
C ALA A 149 -10.86 2.01 -3.48
N THR A 150 -11.23 3.04 -2.71
CA THR A 150 -12.58 3.21 -2.15
C THR A 150 -13.27 4.49 -2.56
N ALA A 151 -12.55 5.38 -3.23
CA ALA A 151 -13.08 6.55 -3.88
C ALA A 151 -13.44 6.22 -5.36
N ASP A 152 -13.75 7.25 -6.14
CA ASP A 152 -13.89 7.09 -7.60
C ASP A 152 -12.48 7.05 -8.21
N GLY A 153 -12.33 6.47 -9.40
CA GLY A 153 -11.04 6.35 -10.08
C GLY A 153 -11.00 5.06 -10.90
N HIS A 154 -9.93 4.89 -11.67
CA HIS A 154 -9.56 3.59 -12.22
C HIS A 154 -8.16 3.24 -11.75
N ASP A 155 -8.09 2.49 -10.66
CA ASP A 155 -6.88 2.30 -9.88
C ASP A 155 -6.14 1.03 -10.28
N THR A 156 -4.80 1.11 -10.22
CA THR A 156 -3.93 -0.01 -10.55
C THR A 156 -3.02 -0.37 -9.39
N ALA A 157 -2.89 -1.66 -9.10
CA ALA A 157 -1.95 -2.19 -8.13
C ALA A 157 -0.90 -3.09 -8.78
N THR A 158 0.36 -2.95 -8.37
CA THR A 158 1.44 -3.90 -8.66
C THR A 158 1.97 -4.48 -7.35
N LEU A 159 1.90 -5.80 -7.21
CA LEU A 159 2.42 -6.55 -6.07
C LEU A 159 3.61 -7.40 -6.54
N VAL A 160 4.76 -7.26 -5.88
CA VAL A 160 6.00 -7.97 -6.20
C VAL A 160 6.36 -8.93 -5.08
N ASP A 161 6.81 -10.13 -5.45
CA ASP A 161 7.18 -11.21 -4.55
C ASP A 161 8.48 -10.95 -3.78
N SER A 162 8.83 -11.92 -2.94
CA SER A 162 10.13 -12.03 -2.32
C SER A 162 10.99 -13.06 -3.05
N PRO A 163 12.28 -13.20 -2.71
CA PRO A 163 13.07 -14.33 -3.21
C PRO A 163 12.65 -15.72 -2.68
N GLY A 164 11.73 -15.78 -1.71
CA GLY A 164 11.23 -16.99 -1.05
C GLY A 164 10.04 -17.61 -1.77
N ASP A 165 9.36 -18.56 -1.12
CA ASP A 165 8.12 -19.11 -1.65
C ASP A 165 6.95 -18.21 -1.25
N ASP A 166 6.25 -17.67 -2.24
CA ASP A 166 5.18 -16.69 -2.06
C ASP A 166 3.83 -17.18 -2.62
N THR A 167 2.75 -16.56 -2.15
CA THR A 167 1.39 -16.84 -2.61
C THR A 167 0.67 -15.57 -2.99
N PHE A 168 0.19 -15.53 -4.23
CA PHE A 168 -0.81 -14.56 -4.67
C PHE A 168 -2.21 -15.18 -4.56
N TYR A 169 -3.11 -14.52 -3.86
CA TYR A 169 -4.52 -14.86 -3.81
C TYR A 169 -5.31 -13.68 -4.36
N ALA A 170 -6.22 -13.93 -5.31
CA ALA A 170 -7.10 -12.92 -5.86
C ALA A 170 -8.54 -13.41 -5.94
N ASP A 171 -9.45 -12.55 -5.51
CA ASP A 171 -10.89 -12.66 -5.73
C ASP A 171 -11.42 -11.30 -6.23
N PRO A 172 -12.68 -11.19 -6.69
CA PRO A 172 -13.24 -9.96 -7.26
C PRO A 172 -13.20 -8.71 -6.38
N THR A 173 -12.81 -8.82 -5.11
CA THR A 173 -12.75 -7.71 -4.16
C THR A 173 -11.34 -7.38 -3.69
N ALA A 174 -10.36 -8.26 -3.90
CA ALA A 174 -8.99 -8.05 -3.44
C ALA A 174 -7.98 -8.98 -4.13
N GLY A 175 -6.79 -8.44 -4.36
CA GLY A 175 -5.57 -9.20 -4.61
C GLY A 175 -4.61 -9.06 -3.43
N ALA A 176 -4.02 -10.17 -2.97
CA ALA A 176 -3.04 -10.19 -1.89
C ALA A 176 -1.85 -11.07 -2.25
N LEU A 177 -0.64 -10.54 -2.13
CA LEU A 177 0.62 -11.26 -2.29
C LEU A 177 1.34 -11.30 -0.95
N TYR A 178 1.70 -12.49 -0.51
CA TYR A 178 2.27 -12.70 0.82
C TYR A 178 3.22 -13.89 0.85
N GLY A 179 4.12 -13.84 1.82
CA GLY A 179 5.05 -14.92 2.13
C GLY A 179 5.70 -14.73 3.48
N ALA A 180 6.96 -15.14 3.60
CA ALA A 180 7.68 -15.04 4.87
C ALA A 180 7.97 -13.57 5.22
N GLY A 181 7.27 -13.04 6.23
CA GLY A 181 7.56 -11.73 6.82
C GLY A 181 6.93 -10.52 6.10
N PHE A 182 6.03 -10.73 5.13
CA PHE A 182 5.27 -9.65 4.53
C PHE A 182 3.87 -10.09 4.07
N TYR A 183 2.94 -9.14 4.05
CA TYR A 183 1.59 -9.29 3.52
C TYR A 183 1.16 -8.00 2.82
N ASN A 184 1.08 -8.02 1.48
CA ASN A 184 0.67 -6.88 0.68
C ASN A 184 -0.70 -7.15 0.06
N ARG A 185 -1.67 -6.26 0.28
CA ARG A 185 -3.04 -6.42 -0.23
C ARG A 185 -3.56 -5.15 -0.89
N ALA A 186 -4.01 -5.28 -2.12
CA ALA A 186 -4.78 -4.29 -2.87
C ALA A 186 -6.26 -4.65 -2.79
N LYS A 187 -7.08 -3.77 -2.22
CA LYS A 187 -8.52 -4.00 -2.06
C LYS A 187 -9.31 -3.06 -2.96
N TYR A 188 -10.24 -3.63 -3.73
CA TYR A 188 -11.16 -2.93 -4.64
C TYR A 188 -10.51 -2.20 -5.83
N PHE A 189 -9.23 -2.48 -6.13
CA PHE A 189 -8.57 -1.97 -7.33
C PHE A 189 -9.15 -2.65 -8.57
N GLU A 190 -9.38 -1.88 -9.63
CA GLU A 190 -9.85 -2.36 -10.93
C GLU A 190 -8.80 -3.26 -11.58
N GLU A 191 -7.51 -2.92 -11.46
CA GLU A 191 -6.42 -3.73 -12.02
C GLU A 191 -5.39 -4.09 -10.94
N VAL A 192 -5.06 -5.38 -10.81
CA VAL A 192 -3.99 -5.85 -9.92
C VAL A 192 -3.06 -6.81 -10.67
N HIS A 193 -1.80 -6.42 -10.76
CA HIS A 193 -0.72 -7.20 -11.33
C HIS A 193 0.17 -7.77 -10.23
N ALA A 194 0.19 -9.09 -10.08
CA ALA A 194 1.14 -9.80 -9.25
C ALA A 194 2.34 -10.28 -10.10
N GLN A 195 3.54 -10.03 -9.61
CA GLN A 195 4.80 -10.33 -10.29
C GLN A 195 5.67 -11.19 -9.38
N ALA A 196 5.94 -12.41 -9.83
CA ALA A 196 6.91 -13.30 -9.22
C ALA A 196 8.24 -13.28 -9.98
N GLY A 197 9.34 -13.33 -9.25
CA GLY A 197 10.68 -13.50 -9.76
C GLY A 197 10.96 -14.94 -10.19
N SER A 198 12.22 -15.23 -10.52
CA SER A 198 12.63 -16.58 -10.93
C SER A 198 13.11 -17.46 -9.76
N ASN A 199 12.97 -16.99 -8.52
CA ASN A 199 13.35 -17.70 -7.30
C ASN A 199 12.07 -18.08 -6.54
N GLY A 200 12.16 -18.97 -5.56
CA GLY A 200 10.95 -19.46 -4.88
C GLY A 200 10.20 -20.51 -5.69
N ASN A 201 9.15 -21.06 -5.06
CA ASN A 201 8.13 -21.87 -5.69
C ASN A 201 6.75 -21.23 -5.46
N ASP A 202 6.44 -20.24 -6.28
CA ASP A 202 5.32 -19.33 -6.08
C ASP A 202 4.03 -19.86 -6.68
N VAL A 203 2.93 -19.57 -5.99
CA VAL A 203 1.59 -20.00 -6.39
C VAL A 203 0.65 -18.81 -6.49
N ALA A 204 -0.09 -18.73 -7.58
CA ALA A 204 -1.22 -17.82 -7.71
C ALA A 204 -2.55 -18.59 -7.66
N GLU A 205 -3.50 -18.11 -6.87
CA GLU A 205 -4.88 -18.57 -6.79
C GLU A 205 -5.81 -17.46 -7.28
N LEU A 206 -6.43 -17.65 -8.44
CA LEU A 206 -7.37 -16.70 -9.05
C LEU A 206 -8.79 -17.24 -8.91
N HIS A 207 -9.66 -16.45 -8.29
CA HIS A 207 -11.07 -16.78 -8.07
C HIS A 207 -11.98 -15.86 -8.89
N ASP A 208 -12.93 -16.48 -9.57
CA ASP A 208 -13.92 -15.81 -10.39
C ASP A 208 -14.94 -15.00 -9.57
N SER A 209 -15.80 -14.30 -10.29
CA SER A 209 -16.92 -13.58 -9.75
C SER A 209 -18.22 -14.37 -9.92
N PRO A 210 -19.34 -13.91 -9.34
CA PRO A 210 -20.65 -14.47 -9.66
C PRO A 210 -21.15 -14.18 -11.10
N SER A 211 -20.35 -13.48 -11.93
CA SER A 211 -20.65 -13.14 -13.32
C SER A 211 -19.91 -14.08 -14.27
N VAL A 212 -20.10 -13.92 -15.59
CA VAL A 212 -19.35 -14.70 -16.58
C VAL A 212 -17.98 -14.06 -16.78
N ASP A 213 -16.94 -14.75 -16.34
CA ASP A 213 -15.56 -14.27 -16.33
C ASP A 213 -14.73 -14.81 -17.51
N LEU A 214 -13.62 -14.12 -17.81
CA LEU A 214 -12.65 -14.53 -18.83
C LEU A 214 -11.29 -14.80 -18.18
N LEU A 215 -10.79 -16.02 -18.36
CA LEU A 215 -9.41 -16.41 -18.08
C LEU A 215 -8.57 -16.40 -19.36
N GLU A 216 -7.51 -15.61 -19.41
CA GLU A 216 -6.49 -15.67 -20.46
C GLU A 216 -5.17 -16.19 -19.87
N ALA A 217 -4.42 -16.97 -20.66
CA ALA A 217 -3.09 -17.43 -20.25
C ALA A 217 -2.16 -17.55 -21.46
N GLU A 218 -0.97 -16.96 -21.36
CA GLU A 218 0.07 -16.97 -22.39
C GLU A 218 1.46 -16.79 -21.76
N SER A 219 2.49 -17.41 -22.35
CA SER A 219 3.88 -17.27 -21.87
C SER A 219 4.01 -17.63 -20.38
N ASP A 220 4.30 -16.63 -19.55
CA ASP A 220 4.56 -16.67 -18.12
C ASP A 220 3.45 -16.00 -17.30
N TRP A 221 2.30 -15.67 -17.90
CA TRP A 221 1.21 -15.01 -17.20
C TRP A 221 -0.15 -15.69 -17.40
N ALA A 222 -1.01 -15.50 -16.40
CA ALA A 222 -2.43 -15.79 -16.44
C ALA A 222 -3.21 -14.58 -15.92
N ARG A 223 -4.34 -14.27 -16.55
CA ARG A 223 -5.18 -13.13 -16.23
C ARG A 223 -6.63 -13.55 -16.11
N LEU A 224 -7.26 -13.23 -14.99
CA LEU A 224 -8.69 -13.39 -14.77
C LEU A 224 -9.33 -12.02 -14.78
N SER A 225 -10.37 -11.81 -15.58
CA SER A 225 -10.96 -10.48 -15.77
C SER A 225 -12.46 -10.52 -16.06
N ASN A 226 -13.12 -9.41 -15.75
CA ASN A 226 -14.51 -9.18 -16.11
C ASN A 226 -14.82 -7.70 -16.30
N ALA A 227 -15.10 -7.31 -17.54
CA ALA A 227 -15.43 -5.93 -17.87
C ALA A 227 -16.79 -5.44 -17.32
N ALA A 228 -17.68 -6.34 -16.88
CA ALA A 228 -19.00 -5.95 -16.35
C ALA A 228 -18.97 -5.59 -14.86
N VAL A 229 -18.01 -6.13 -14.12
CA VAL A 229 -17.77 -5.83 -12.69
C VAL A 229 -16.41 -5.16 -12.47
N ASP A 230 -15.77 -4.73 -13.56
CA ASP A 230 -14.56 -3.90 -13.64
C ASP A 230 -13.40 -4.41 -12.77
N PHE A 231 -13.01 -5.67 -12.96
CA PHE A 231 -11.78 -6.19 -12.34
C PHE A 231 -10.89 -6.93 -13.36
N LEU A 232 -9.59 -6.89 -13.09
CA LEU A 232 -8.54 -7.60 -13.77
C LEU A 232 -7.46 -8.01 -12.76
N TYR A 233 -7.24 -9.32 -12.62
CA TYR A 233 -6.15 -9.89 -11.84
C TYR A 233 -5.18 -10.62 -12.76
N GLU A 234 -3.94 -10.15 -12.84
CA GLU A 234 -2.89 -10.77 -13.64
C GLU A 234 -1.79 -11.31 -12.73
N ALA A 235 -1.45 -12.58 -12.88
CA ALA A 235 -0.34 -13.23 -12.20
C ALA A 235 0.73 -13.56 -13.24
N SER A 236 1.95 -13.04 -13.05
CA SER A 236 3.09 -13.23 -13.96
C SER A 236 4.30 -13.80 -13.22
N GLY A 237 5.04 -14.70 -13.86
CA GLY A 237 6.26 -15.31 -13.32
C GLY A 237 6.05 -16.47 -12.33
N PHE A 238 4.83 -16.69 -11.85
CA PHE A 238 4.50 -17.73 -10.86
C PHE A 238 4.81 -19.14 -11.38
N ASN A 239 5.27 -20.05 -10.52
CA ASN A 239 5.51 -21.44 -10.90
C ASN A 239 4.20 -22.20 -11.17
N ARG A 240 3.14 -21.83 -10.46
CA ARG A 240 1.80 -22.40 -10.63
C ARG A 240 0.73 -21.34 -10.53
N VAL A 241 -0.27 -21.43 -11.41
CA VAL A 241 -1.50 -20.65 -11.32
C VAL A 241 -2.69 -21.59 -11.27
N ARG A 242 -3.53 -21.48 -10.24
CA ARG A 242 -4.83 -22.13 -10.17
C ARG A 242 -5.93 -21.13 -10.43
N ALA A 243 -6.74 -21.37 -11.45
CA ALA A 243 -7.91 -20.55 -11.76
C ALA A 243 -9.20 -21.33 -11.44
N THR A 244 -10.02 -20.78 -10.55
CA THR A 244 -11.27 -21.39 -10.08
C THR A 244 -12.47 -20.67 -10.68
N ALA A 245 -13.31 -21.41 -11.38
CA ALA A 245 -14.62 -20.97 -11.87
C ALA A 245 -15.75 -21.55 -10.99
N GLY A 246 -16.64 -20.68 -10.52
CA GLY A 246 -17.89 -20.98 -9.86
C GLY A 246 -19.10 -20.74 -10.75
N THR A 247 -18.99 -19.97 -11.84
CA THR A 247 -20.12 -19.53 -12.66
C THR A 247 -20.24 -20.31 -13.98
N PRO A 248 -21.41 -20.92 -14.29
CA PRO A 248 -21.62 -21.51 -15.61
C PRO A 248 -21.56 -20.47 -16.72
N GLY A 249 -20.61 -20.63 -17.65
CA GLY A 249 -20.43 -19.72 -18.76
C GLY A 249 -19.04 -19.09 -18.79
N ASP A 250 -18.26 -19.21 -17.71
CA ASP A 250 -16.88 -18.72 -17.66
C ASP A 250 -16.06 -19.29 -18.81
N THR A 251 -15.34 -18.39 -19.47
CA THR A 251 -14.58 -18.71 -20.66
C THR A 251 -13.09 -18.65 -20.38
N LYS A 252 -12.33 -19.47 -21.12
CA LYS A 252 -10.88 -19.46 -21.10
C LYS A 252 -10.32 -19.35 -22.50
N LYS A 253 -9.17 -18.69 -22.62
CA LYS A 253 -8.39 -18.59 -23.84
C LYS A 253 -6.92 -18.78 -23.50
N ILE A 254 -6.45 -20.01 -23.73
CA ILE A 254 -5.07 -20.41 -23.45
C ILE A 254 -4.30 -20.42 -24.76
N ALA A 255 -3.21 -19.65 -24.84
CA ALA A 255 -2.39 -19.57 -26.04
C ALA A 255 -1.80 -20.95 -26.39
N LEU A 256 -2.04 -21.40 -27.63
CA LEU A 256 -1.58 -22.72 -28.11
C LEU A 256 -0.24 -22.65 -28.88
N VAL A 257 0.32 -21.45 -29.05
CA VAL A 257 1.48 -21.20 -29.94
C VAL A 257 2.82 -21.50 -29.25
N SER A 258 2.88 -21.44 -27.92
CA SER A 258 4.04 -21.81 -27.09
C SER A 258 3.55 -22.42 -25.78
N PRO A 259 4.30 -23.37 -25.17
CA PRO A 259 3.93 -23.88 -23.85
C PRO A 259 3.97 -22.75 -22.82
N LEU A 260 3.09 -22.84 -21.83
CA LEU A 260 3.14 -21.97 -20.66
C LEU A 260 4.41 -22.26 -19.87
N LEU A 261 4.97 -21.22 -19.24
CA LEU A 261 6.15 -21.28 -18.39
C LEU A 261 5.80 -21.60 -16.93
N PHE A 262 4.54 -21.94 -16.66
CA PHE A 262 3.98 -22.27 -15.36
C PHE A 262 2.98 -23.43 -15.47
N ASP A 263 2.69 -24.08 -14.34
CA ASP A 263 1.62 -25.08 -14.25
C ASP A 263 0.26 -24.39 -14.12
N LEU A 264 -0.61 -24.55 -15.11
CA LEU A 264 -1.96 -23.99 -15.10
C LEU A 264 -2.97 -25.05 -14.64
N GLU A 265 -3.48 -24.90 -13.42
CA GLU A 265 -4.55 -25.71 -12.86
C GLU A 265 -5.90 -25.03 -13.09
N LEU A 266 -6.84 -25.73 -13.74
CA LEU A 266 -8.20 -25.24 -13.94
C LEU A 266 -9.17 -26.01 -13.03
N ASP A 267 -9.88 -25.28 -12.18
CA ASP A 267 -10.95 -25.82 -11.34
C ASP A 267 -12.29 -25.19 -11.74
N GLY A 268 -13.36 -26.00 -11.81
CA GLY A 268 -14.69 -25.52 -12.21
C GLY A 268 -15.02 -25.57 -13.72
N PRO A 269 -16.18 -25.00 -14.13
CA PRO A 269 -16.82 -25.24 -15.42
C PRO A 269 -16.32 -24.36 -16.57
N TRP A 270 -15.00 -24.21 -16.74
CA TRP A 270 -14.41 -23.41 -17.82
C TRP A 270 -14.77 -23.89 -19.24
N GLN A 271 -15.15 -22.96 -20.11
CA GLN A 271 -15.45 -23.19 -21.53
C GLN A 271 -14.40 -22.54 -22.43
N ASP A 272 -14.04 -23.15 -23.55
CA ASP A 272 -13.15 -22.50 -24.51
C ASP A 272 -13.86 -21.32 -25.18
N SER A 273 -13.19 -20.16 -25.25
CA SER A 273 -13.66 -18.96 -25.98
C SER A 273 -13.57 -19.10 -27.50
#